data_AF-A0A9W6M5K2-F1
#
_entry.id   AF-A0A9W6M5K2-F1
#
_cell.length_a   1.000
_cell.length_b   1.000
_cell.length_c   1.000
_cell.angle_alpha   90.00
_cell.angle_beta   90.00
_cell.angle_gamma   90.00
#
_symmetry.space_group_name_H-M   'P 1'
#
loop_
_entity.id
_entity.type
_entity.pdbx_description
1 polymer ?
#
loop_
_entity_poly.entity_id
_entity_poly.type
_entity_poly.pdbx_seq_one_letter_code
_entity_poly.pdbx_strand_id
1 'polypeptide(L)'
;MTDTAPELVFRLIGTWWRVDLDSDETARASASDIARGTLGSRDNEATARRRIREDLVRAAARAREANARLMLLQTELGPGDPMSAALTLYDDDRVRMSPAIGTSPDRVLGVLEESLPTISPDLAATAVRRPFEGGEAVRVHRIDETTEVEDGQEFTQRRLVAQYWYPQPGSKRLALVVLSTPLGDIPHTLLSYFDAIVEVSRFDTPVER
;
A
#
# COMPACT_ATOMS: atom_id res chain seq x y z
N MET A 1 -12.14 -23.62 17.87
CA MET A 1 -12.54 -22.94 16.62
C MET A 1 -11.49 -21.90 16.34
N THR A 2 -10.61 -22.16 15.37
CA THR A 2 -9.69 -21.15 14.83
C THR A 2 -10.56 -20.14 14.09
N ASP A 3 -10.87 -19.02 14.76
CA ASP A 3 -11.56 -17.89 14.17
C ASP A 3 -10.63 -17.29 13.10
N THR A 4 -10.85 -17.66 11.85
CA THR A 4 -9.98 -17.22 10.76
C THR A 4 -10.41 -15.81 10.40
N ALA A 5 -9.56 -14.83 10.77
CA ALA A 5 -9.84 -13.43 10.56
C ALA A 5 -10.16 -13.14 9.07
N PRO A 6 -11.18 -12.33 8.76
CA PRO A 6 -11.48 -11.95 7.38
C PRO A 6 -10.26 -11.30 6.71
N GLU A 7 -10.04 -11.67 5.45
CA GLU A 7 -8.91 -11.21 4.65
C GLU A 7 -9.36 -10.12 3.67
N LEU A 8 -8.64 -9.00 3.64
CA LEU A 8 -8.91 -7.93 2.68
C LEU A 8 -8.31 -8.29 1.32
N VAL A 9 -9.17 -8.44 0.31
CA VAL A 9 -8.80 -8.80 -1.06
C VAL A 9 -9.01 -7.62 -2.01
N PHE A 10 -8.15 -7.53 -3.03
CA PHE A 10 -8.15 -6.44 -4.01
C PHE A 10 -8.40 -6.95 -5.42
N ARG A 11 -9.18 -6.21 -6.20
CA ARG A 11 -9.25 -6.38 -7.65
C ARG A 11 -8.34 -5.36 -8.31
N LEU A 12 -7.17 -5.81 -8.75
CA LEU A 12 -6.10 -4.97 -9.27
C LEU A 12 -6.13 -4.89 -10.79
N ILE A 13 -5.91 -3.69 -11.33
CA ILE A 13 -5.81 -3.43 -12.77
C ILE A 13 -4.33 -3.38 -13.17
N GLY A 14 -3.99 -4.00 -14.30
CA GLY A 14 -2.62 -4.03 -14.82
C GLY A 14 -1.77 -5.15 -14.21
N THR A 15 -0.45 -5.01 -14.34
CA THR A 15 0.52 -6.03 -13.94
C THR A 15 1.04 -5.72 -12.54
N TRP A 16 0.61 -6.53 -11.57
CA TRP A 16 1.04 -6.44 -10.17
C TRP A 16 1.86 -7.66 -9.77
N TRP A 17 3.04 -7.41 -9.25
CA TRP A 17 3.95 -8.42 -8.76
C TRP A 17 3.92 -8.49 -7.25
N ARG A 18 3.92 -9.70 -6.70
CA ARG A 18 4.09 -9.90 -5.26
C ARG A 18 5.56 -9.77 -4.90
N VAL A 19 5.85 -8.97 -3.88
CA VAL A 19 7.15 -8.93 -3.22
C VAL A 19 7.05 -9.80 -1.98
N ASP A 20 7.85 -10.86 -1.91
CA ASP A 20 7.81 -11.78 -0.77
C ASP A 20 8.39 -11.13 0.49
N LEU A 21 7.70 -11.34 1.61
CA LEU A 21 8.04 -10.74 2.90
C LEU A 21 8.60 -11.76 3.90
N ASP A 22 8.42 -13.06 3.66
CA ASP A 22 8.71 -14.13 4.63
C ASP A 22 10.17 -14.16 5.11
N SER A 23 11.12 -13.91 4.20
CA SER A 23 12.55 -13.94 4.49
C SER A 23 13.33 -13.04 3.53
N ASP A 24 14.58 -12.72 3.86
CA ASP A 24 15.44 -11.99 2.92
C ASP A 24 15.75 -12.81 1.65
N GLU A 25 15.76 -14.14 1.75
CA GLU A 25 16.03 -15.02 0.62
C GLU A 25 14.87 -14.99 -0.37
N THR A 26 13.64 -15.19 0.12
CA THR A 26 12.43 -15.13 -0.71
C THR A 26 12.22 -13.73 -1.28
N ALA A 27 12.47 -12.67 -0.51
CA ALA A 27 12.44 -11.29 -1.00
C ALA A 27 13.43 -11.05 -2.15
N ARG A 28 14.66 -11.59 -2.08
CA ARG A 28 15.66 -11.50 -3.16
C ARG A 28 15.24 -12.29 -4.40
N ALA A 29 14.62 -13.45 -4.21
CA ALA A 29 14.09 -14.26 -5.32
C ALA A 29 12.97 -13.51 -6.04
N SER A 30 11.93 -13.05 -5.31
CA SER A 30 10.82 -12.30 -5.90
C SER A 30 11.30 -11.00 -6.56
N ALA A 31 12.23 -10.26 -5.95
CA ALA A 31 12.80 -9.05 -6.52
C ALA A 31 13.56 -9.31 -7.83
N SER A 32 14.22 -10.46 -7.94
CA SER A 32 14.92 -10.87 -9.16
C SER A 32 13.96 -11.18 -10.29
N ASP A 33 12.83 -11.80 -9.99
CA ASP A 33 11.79 -12.10 -10.96
C ASP A 33 11.09 -10.83 -11.45
N ILE A 34 10.79 -9.91 -10.53
CA ILE A 34 10.25 -8.59 -10.86
C ILE A 34 11.20 -7.82 -11.78
N ALA A 35 12.48 -7.68 -11.39
CA ALA A 35 13.44 -6.93 -12.20
C ALA A 35 13.62 -7.51 -13.60
N ARG A 36 13.54 -8.84 -13.75
CA ARG A 36 13.59 -9.52 -15.04
C ARG A 36 12.30 -9.32 -15.84
N GLY A 37 11.15 -9.34 -15.19
CA GLY A 37 9.84 -9.11 -15.80
C GLY A 37 9.68 -7.69 -16.32
N THR A 38 10.16 -6.68 -15.57
CA THR A 38 10.04 -5.26 -15.95
C THR A 38 11.01 -4.84 -17.04
N LEU A 39 12.29 -5.23 -16.96
CA LEU A 39 13.35 -4.73 -17.85
C LEU A 39 13.81 -5.75 -18.92
N GLY A 40 13.27 -6.97 -18.88
CA GLY A 40 13.74 -8.07 -19.71
C GLY A 40 15.17 -8.53 -19.38
N SER A 41 15.72 -9.38 -20.24
CA SER A 41 17.01 -10.06 -20.01
C SER A 41 18.21 -9.43 -20.74
N ARG A 42 18.05 -8.32 -21.46
CA ARG A 42 19.14 -7.70 -22.23
C ARG A 42 20.24 -7.14 -21.31
N ASP A 43 21.51 -7.25 -21.71
CA ASP A 43 22.66 -6.92 -20.86
C ASP A 43 22.80 -5.42 -20.53
N ASN A 44 22.32 -4.54 -21.40
CA ASN A 44 22.33 -3.09 -21.19
C ASN A 44 21.54 -2.65 -19.94
N GLU A 45 20.63 -3.48 -19.44
CA GLU A 45 19.80 -3.19 -18.26
C GLU A 45 20.36 -3.79 -16.96
N ALA A 46 21.58 -4.34 -16.94
CA ALA A 46 22.12 -5.03 -15.78
C ALA A 46 22.21 -4.15 -14.52
N THR A 47 22.64 -2.90 -14.67
CA THR A 47 22.73 -1.92 -13.56
C THR A 47 21.34 -1.53 -13.06
N ALA A 48 20.40 -1.24 -13.97
CA ALA A 48 19.03 -0.89 -13.62
C ALA A 48 18.31 -2.05 -12.90
N ARG A 49 18.46 -3.30 -13.39
CA ARG A 49 17.95 -4.50 -12.70
C ARG A 49 18.55 -4.66 -11.31
N ARG A 50 19.84 -4.38 -11.14
CA ARG A 50 20.48 -4.44 -9.82
C ARG A 50 19.86 -3.42 -8.87
N ARG A 51 19.67 -2.18 -9.31
CA ARG A 51 19.05 -1.11 -8.52
C ARG A 51 17.64 -1.50 -8.07
N ILE A 52 16.79 -1.94 -9.00
CA ILE A 52 15.42 -2.42 -8.69
C ILE A 52 15.46 -3.54 -7.64
N ARG A 53 16.33 -4.54 -7.80
CA ARG A 53 16.45 -5.64 -6.82
C ARG A 53 16.82 -5.13 -5.44
N GLU A 54 17.83 -4.27 -5.36
CA GLU A 54 18.29 -3.71 -4.08
C GLU A 54 17.22 -2.85 -3.41
N ASP A 55 16.50 -2.03 -4.18
CA ASP A 55 15.39 -1.22 -3.69
C ASP A 55 14.24 -2.09 -3.15
N LEU A 56 13.85 -3.14 -3.88
CA LEU A 56 12.78 -4.03 -3.46
C LEU A 56 13.15 -4.85 -2.23
N VAL A 57 14.39 -5.33 -2.11
CA VAL A 57 14.85 -6.04 -0.91
C VAL A 57 14.84 -5.11 0.30
N ARG A 58 15.29 -3.86 0.16
CA ARG A 58 15.20 -2.87 1.24
C ARG A 58 13.75 -2.55 1.62
N ALA A 59 12.87 -2.43 0.63
CA ALA A 59 11.45 -2.17 0.87
C ALA A 59 10.76 -3.34 1.57
N ALA A 60 11.05 -4.59 1.16
CA ALA A 60 10.55 -5.80 1.80
C ALA A 60 11.02 -5.92 3.27
N ALA A 61 12.29 -5.62 3.55
CA ALA A 61 12.81 -5.61 4.92
C ALA A 61 12.06 -4.61 5.81
N ARG A 62 11.88 -3.37 5.34
CA ARG A 62 11.11 -2.33 6.06
C ARG A 62 9.64 -2.72 6.25
N ALA A 63 9.02 -3.29 5.22
CA ALA A 63 7.64 -3.75 5.30
C ALA A 63 7.48 -4.86 6.35
N ARG A 64 8.41 -5.84 6.39
CA ARG A 64 8.42 -6.89 7.40
C ARG A 64 8.67 -6.35 8.81
N GLU A 65 9.62 -5.44 9.00
CA GLU A 65 9.86 -4.79 10.30
C GLU A 65 8.60 -4.06 10.82
N ALA A 66 7.80 -3.52 9.91
CA ALA A 66 6.52 -2.89 10.19
C ALA A 66 5.34 -3.88 10.23
N ASN A 67 5.59 -5.20 10.21
CA ASN A 67 4.59 -6.28 10.20
C ASN A 67 3.57 -6.21 9.04
N ALA A 68 4.04 -5.83 7.84
CA ALA A 68 3.23 -5.93 6.64
C ALA A 68 2.84 -7.38 6.32
N ARG A 69 1.59 -7.58 5.89
CA ARG A 69 1.05 -8.88 5.45
C ARG A 69 1.21 -9.12 3.95
N LEU A 70 1.17 -8.05 3.17
CA LEU A 70 1.21 -8.10 1.72
C LEU A 70 1.96 -6.89 1.18
N MET A 71 2.83 -7.11 0.21
CA MET A 71 3.43 -6.06 -0.59
C MET A 71 3.33 -6.41 -2.07
N LEU A 72 2.77 -5.48 -2.86
CA LEU A 72 2.63 -5.61 -4.29
C LEU A 72 3.29 -4.41 -4.99
N LEU A 73 3.88 -4.66 -6.16
CA LEU A 73 4.44 -3.64 -7.05
C LEU A 73 3.73 -3.71 -8.40
N GLN A 74 3.10 -2.62 -8.80
CA GLN A 74 2.63 -2.41 -10.16
C GLN A 74 3.79 -1.99 -11.06
N THR A 75 3.88 -2.61 -12.24
CA THR A 75 4.86 -2.25 -13.27
C THR A 75 4.19 -1.74 -14.55
N GLU A 76 2.94 -2.12 -14.79
CA GLU A 76 2.18 -1.74 -15.99
C GLU A 76 0.71 -1.50 -15.65
N LEU A 77 0.07 -0.55 -16.35
CA LEU A 77 -1.39 -0.36 -16.31
C LEU A 77 -2.09 -1.27 -17.33
N GLY A 78 -1.43 -1.51 -18.45
CA GLY A 78 -1.79 -2.44 -19.52
C GLY A 78 -0.54 -2.82 -20.31
N PRO A 79 -0.62 -3.79 -21.24
CA PRO A 79 0.54 -4.26 -21.98
C PRO A 79 1.27 -3.11 -22.71
N GLY A 80 2.50 -2.81 -22.27
CA GLY A 80 3.31 -1.73 -22.83
C GLY A 80 3.06 -0.34 -22.26
N ASP A 81 2.11 -0.18 -21.33
CA ASP A 81 1.80 1.08 -20.64
C ASP A 81 2.46 1.09 -19.26
N PRO A 82 3.66 1.72 -19.10
CA PRO A 82 4.40 1.67 -17.84
C PRO A 82 3.66 2.41 -16.73
N MET A 83 3.63 1.81 -15.55
CA MET A 83 3.04 2.40 -14.35
C MET A 83 3.82 1.93 -13.13
N SER A 84 4.16 2.84 -12.22
CA SER A 84 4.83 2.50 -10.97
C SER A 84 3.94 2.85 -9.79
N ALA A 85 3.47 1.84 -9.08
CA ALA A 85 2.76 1.99 -7.83
C ALA A 85 3.09 0.82 -6.90
N ALA A 86 3.05 1.04 -5.60
CA ALA A 86 3.21 0.00 -4.60
C ALA A 86 1.96 -0.02 -3.70
N LEU A 87 1.48 -1.21 -3.36
CA LEU A 87 0.44 -1.46 -2.37
C LEU A 87 1.07 -2.25 -1.23
N THR A 88 0.93 -1.78 0.00
CA THR A 88 1.34 -2.53 1.19
C THR A 88 0.21 -2.60 2.20
N LEU A 89 -0.12 -3.81 2.64
CA LEU A 89 -1.15 -4.07 3.64
C LEU A 89 -0.50 -4.36 4.99
N TYR A 90 -1.00 -3.72 6.03
CA TYR A 90 -0.61 -3.91 7.42
C TYR A 90 -1.84 -4.24 8.26
N ASP A 91 -1.65 -5.03 9.31
CA ASP A 91 -2.56 -4.92 10.46
C ASP A 91 -2.21 -3.66 11.22
N ASP A 92 -3.17 -2.77 11.44
CA ASP A 92 -2.94 -1.59 12.24
C ASP A 92 -3.43 -1.82 13.67
N ASP A 93 -2.47 -2.05 14.57
CA ASP A 93 -2.67 -2.16 16.01
C ASP A 93 -2.32 -0.86 16.77
N ARG A 94 -1.90 0.19 16.06
CA ARG A 94 -1.41 1.45 16.64
C ARG A 94 -2.54 2.28 17.24
N VAL A 95 -3.74 2.17 16.66
CA VAL A 95 -4.95 2.82 17.19
C VAL A 95 -5.53 1.96 18.31
N ARG A 96 -5.16 2.28 19.56
CA ARG A 96 -5.73 1.62 20.74
C ARG A 96 -7.17 2.06 20.96
N MET A 97 -8.13 1.24 20.52
CA MET A 97 -9.55 1.50 20.76
C MET A 97 -9.97 1.21 22.19
N SER A 98 -10.74 2.13 22.80
CA SER A 98 -11.29 1.93 24.15
C SER A 98 -12.22 0.70 24.20
N PRO A 99 -12.23 -0.08 25.30
CA PRO A 99 -13.15 -1.20 25.50
C PRO A 99 -14.63 -0.84 25.34
N ALA A 100 -15.01 0.42 25.62
CA ALA A 100 -16.40 0.90 25.55
C ALA A 100 -16.91 1.14 24.11
N ILE A 101 -16.02 1.22 23.12
CA ILE A 101 -16.42 1.38 21.72
C ILE A 101 -17.01 0.06 21.22
N GLY A 102 -18.11 0.12 20.46
CA GLY A 102 -18.67 -1.08 19.80
C GLY A 102 -17.80 -1.56 18.63
N THR A 103 -18.15 -2.67 17.99
CA THR A 103 -17.47 -3.18 16.78
C THR A 103 -18.10 -2.68 15.47
N SER A 104 -18.98 -1.68 15.58
CA SER A 104 -19.63 -1.04 14.42
C SER A 104 -18.58 -0.30 13.59
N PRO A 105 -18.46 -0.56 12.27
CA PRO A 105 -17.52 0.12 11.38
C PRO A 105 -17.54 1.65 11.51
N ASP A 106 -18.73 2.27 11.51
CA ASP A 106 -18.85 3.73 11.62
C ASP A 106 -18.27 4.31 12.91
N ARG A 107 -18.39 3.59 14.04
CA ARG A 107 -17.85 4.05 15.32
C ARG A 107 -16.34 3.86 15.39
N VAL A 108 -15.85 2.74 14.86
CA VAL A 108 -14.43 2.43 14.74
C VAL A 108 -13.73 3.51 13.90
N LEU A 109 -14.32 3.89 12.76
CA LEU A 109 -13.80 4.98 11.91
C LEU A 109 -13.94 6.35 12.55
N GLY A 110 -15.06 6.65 13.22
CA GLY A 110 -15.23 7.92 13.92
C GLY A 110 -14.13 8.17 14.95
N VAL A 111 -13.75 7.15 15.72
CA VAL A 111 -12.63 7.23 16.68
C VAL A 111 -11.28 7.44 15.98
N LEU A 112 -11.05 6.77 14.85
CA LEU A 112 -9.87 7.01 14.04
C LEU A 112 -9.82 8.46 13.57
N GLU A 113 -10.90 8.98 12.99
CA GLU A 113 -11.01 10.35 12.48
C GLU A 113 -10.77 11.39 13.59
N GLU A 114 -11.32 11.18 14.80
CA GLU A 114 -11.06 12.01 15.97
C GLU A 114 -9.59 11.96 16.42
N SER A 115 -8.92 10.82 16.24
CA SER A 115 -7.52 10.64 16.63
C SER A 115 -6.51 11.16 15.61
N LEU A 116 -6.88 11.25 14.32
CA LEU A 116 -5.99 11.65 13.22
C LEU A 116 -5.24 12.97 13.48
N PRO A 117 -5.89 14.06 13.96
CA PRO A 117 -5.18 15.29 14.29
C PRO A 117 -4.06 15.13 15.34
N THR A 118 -4.12 14.08 16.17
CA THR A 118 -3.10 13.79 17.19
C THR A 118 -2.03 12.84 16.66
N ILE A 119 -2.42 11.77 15.96
CA ILE A 119 -1.48 10.71 15.52
C ILE A 119 -0.80 11.03 14.19
N SER A 120 -1.40 11.88 13.36
CA SER A 120 -0.86 12.29 12.06
C SER A 120 -1.39 13.68 11.66
N PRO A 121 -0.95 14.74 12.37
CA PRO A 121 -1.45 16.11 12.17
C PRO A 121 -1.36 16.58 10.71
N ASP A 122 -0.25 16.28 10.04
CA ASP A 122 0.03 16.69 8.65
C ASP A 122 -0.90 16.01 7.63
N LEU A 123 -1.47 14.86 8.00
CA LEU A 123 -2.34 14.07 7.14
C LEU A 123 -3.82 14.34 7.40
N ALA A 124 -4.17 14.77 8.62
CA ALA A 124 -5.54 14.92 9.08
C ALA A 124 -6.38 15.83 8.17
N ALA A 125 -5.78 16.89 7.61
CA ALA A 125 -6.46 17.82 6.71
C ALA A 125 -6.92 17.18 5.38
N THR A 126 -6.35 16.02 5.02
CA THR A 126 -6.68 15.30 3.78
C THR A 126 -7.62 14.12 3.99
N ALA A 127 -8.07 13.91 5.23
CA ALA A 127 -8.93 12.81 5.62
C ALA A 127 -10.28 12.88 4.90
N VAL A 128 -10.63 11.82 4.18
CA VAL A 128 -11.94 11.65 3.55
C VAL A 128 -12.37 10.20 3.65
N ARG A 129 -13.67 9.96 3.82
CA ARG A 129 -14.23 8.62 3.68
C ARG A 129 -14.35 8.24 2.21
N ARG A 130 -14.04 6.98 1.89
CA ARG A 130 -14.18 6.37 0.56
C ARG A 130 -14.97 5.07 0.66
N PRO A 131 -15.91 4.82 -0.25
CA PRO A 131 -16.64 3.55 -0.24
C PRO A 131 -15.71 2.38 -0.61
N PHE A 132 -16.05 1.19 -0.12
CA PHE A 132 -15.56 -0.10 -0.61
C PHE A 132 -16.68 -1.14 -0.53
N GLU A 133 -16.48 -2.34 -1.08
CA GLU A 133 -17.46 -3.42 -0.96
C GLU A 133 -17.47 -3.95 0.49
N GLY A 134 -18.43 -3.44 1.28
CA GLY A 134 -18.62 -3.80 2.69
C GLY A 134 -18.64 -2.62 3.67
N GLY A 135 -18.45 -1.38 3.20
CA GLY A 135 -18.56 -0.18 4.04
C GLY A 135 -17.77 1.01 3.51
N GLU A 136 -17.15 1.75 4.42
CA GLU A 136 -16.27 2.88 4.11
C GLU A 136 -14.87 2.65 4.68
N ALA A 137 -13.86 3.23 4.03
CA ALA A 137 -12.50 3.36 4.52
C ALA A 137 -12.16 4.84 4.71
N VAL A 138 -11.33 5.17 5.68
CA VAL A 138 -10.80 6.54 5.82
C VAL A 138 -9.51 6.64 5.02
N ARG A 139 -9.44 7.56 4.07
CA ARG A 139 -8.24 7.88 3.30
C ARG A 139 -7.61 9.18 3.77
N VAL A 140 -6.30 9.17 3.99
CA VAL A 140 -5.45 10.37 4.01
C VAL A 140 -4.37 10.27 2.95
N HIS A 141 -3.74 11.38 2.57
CA HIS A 141 -2.59 11.35 1.68
C HIS A 141 -1.59 12.49 1.97
N ARG A 142 -0.38 12.32 1.46
CA ARG A 142 0.66 13.35 1.39
C ARG A 142 1.47 13.21 0.11
N ILE A 143 2.18 14.27 -0.22
CA ILE A 143 3.19 14.29 -1.28
C ILE A 143 4.52 14.51 -0.58
N ASP A 144 5.41 13.52 -0.68
CA ASP A 144 6.78 13.62 -0.20
C ASP A 144 7.64 14.21 -1.32
N GLU A 145 8.43 15.22 -1.00
CA GLU A 145 9.42 15.79 -1.91
C GLU A 145 10.81 15.34 -1.47
N THR A 146 11.64 14.88 -2.40
CA THR A 146 13.04 14.54 -2.16
C THR A 146 13.88 15.15 -3.27
N THR A 147 14.92 15.90 -2.91
CA THR A 147 15.89 16.38 -3.89
C THR A 147 16.91 15.28 -4.15
N GLU A 148 17.01 14.86 -5.41
CA GLU A 148 18.00 13.91 -5.89
C GLU A 148 19.01 14.62 -6.80
N VAL A 149 20.22 14.06 -6.90
CA VAL A 149 21.26 14.52 -7.81
C VAL A 149 21.58 13.40 -8.79
N GLU A 150 21.31 13.61 -10.07
CA GLU A 150 21.65 12.69 -11.14
C GLU A 150 22.49 13.45 -12.19
N ASP A 151 23.63 12.86 -12.56
CA ASP A 151 24.61 13.47 -13.46
C ASP A 151 25.04 14.92 -13.09
N GLY A 152 25.04 15.23 -11.79
CA GLY A 152 25.41 16.54 -11.26
C GLY A 152 24.30 17.60 -11.36
N GLN A 153 23.09 17.22 -11.78
CA GLN A 153 21.91 18.08 -11.78
C GLN A 153 20.97 17.72 -10.63
N GLU A 154 20.52 18.74 -9.90
CA GLU A 154 19.49 18.59 -8.88
C GLU A 154 18.11 18.50 -9.53
N PHE A 155 17.32 17.51 -9.12
CA PHE A 155 15.91 17.44 -9.46
C PHE A 155 15.08 17.05 -8.23
N THR A 156 13.86 17.57 -8.17
CA THR A 156 12.91 17.23 -7.10
C THR A 156 12.07 16.05 -7.54
N GLN A 157 12.21 14.92 -6.86
CA GLN A 157 11.31 13.80 -6.98
C GLN A 157 10.10 14.00 -6.06
N ARG A 158 8.90 13.87 -6.60
CA ARG A 158 7.66 13.88 -5.83
C ARG A 158 7.04 12.50 -5.73
N ARG A 159 6.73 12.05 -4.52
CA ARG A 159 6.09 10.77 -4.26
C ARG A 159 4.74 10.99 -3.60
N LEU A 160 3.68 10.48 -4.23
CA LEU A 160 2.38 10.41 -3.59
C LEU A 160 2.34 9.19 -2.65
N VAL A 161 1.85 9.40 -1.43
CA VAL A 161 1.55 8.33 -0.46
C VAL A 161 0.12 8.54 0.04
N ALA A 162 -0.75 7.54 -0.18
CA ALA A 162 -2.10 7.49 0.30
C ALA A 162 -2.28 6.31 1.27
N GLN A 163 -2.91 6.56 2.41
CA GLN A 163 -3.18 5.57 3.45
C GLN A 163 -4.68 5.39 3.58
N TYR A 164 -5.15 4.15 3.62
CA TYR A 164 -6.55 3.77 3.73
C TYR A 164 -6.73 2.84 4.92
N TRP A 165 -7.53 3.25 5.90
CA TRP A 165 -7.92 2.42 7.03
C TRP A 165 -9.27 1.77 6.77
N TYR A 166 -9.28 0.44 6.78
CA TYR A 166 -10.47 -0.39 6.64
C TYR A 166 -10.88 -0.93 8.01
N PRO A 167 -12.15 -0.76 8.44
CA PRO A 167 -12.65 -1.40 9.62
C PRO A 167 -12.83 -2.90 9.35
N GLN A 168 -12.09 -3.74 10.07
CA GLN A 168 -12.21 -5.18 9.91
C GLN A 168 -13.57 -5.65 10.47
N PRO A 169 -14.40 -6.38 9.69
CA PRO A 169 -15.75 -6.77 10.09
C PRO A 169 -15.81 -7.46 11.45
N GLY A 170 -16.80 -7.09 12.26
CA GLY A 170 -17.05 -7.71 13.57
C GLY A 170 -15.99 -7.43 14.64
N SER A 171 -15.02 -6.55 14.38
CA SER A 171 -13.89 -6.29 15.27
C SER A 171 -13.66 -4.79 15.53
N LYS A 172 -12.69 -4.47 16.38
CA LYS A 172 -12.17 -3.11 16.58
C LYS A 172 -10.84 -2.87 15.86
N ARG A 173 -10.42 -3.83 15.03
CA ARG A 173 -9.13 -3.77 14.33
C ARG A 173 -9.30 -3.01 13.03
N LEU A 174 -8.23 -2.34 12.63
CA LEU A 174 -8.12 -1.68 11.34
C LEU A 174 -7.10 -2.44 10.50
N ALA A 175 -7.41 -2.62 9.22
CA ALA A 175 -6.40 -2.94 8.22
C ALA A 175 -5.93 -1.62 7.59
N LEU A 176 -4.61 -1.42 7.49
CA LEU A 176 -4.02 -0.23 6.87
C LEU A 176 -3.45 -0.62 5.51
N VAL A 177 -3.99 -0.02 4.46
CA VAL A 177 -3.47 -0.13 3.09
C VAL A 177 -2.72 1.14 2.76
N VAL A 178 -1.45 1.01 2.40
CA VAL A 178 -0.62 2.12 1.93
C VAL A 178 -0.40 1.95 0.43
N LEU A 179 -0.91 2.89 -0.35
CA LEU A 179 -0.67 3.00 -1.78
C LEU A 179 0.32 4.14 -2.03
N SER A 180 1.37 3.90 -2.80
CA SER A 180 2.35 4.95 -3.10
C SER A 180 2.90 4.85 -4.51
N THR A 181 3.38 5.98 -5.04
CA THR A 181 3.86 6.08 -6.42
C THR A 181 4.83 7.25 -6.56
N PRO A 182 5.91 7.11 -7.35
CA PRO A 182 6.85 8.20 -7.64
C PRO A 182 6.28 9.25 -8.61
N LEU A 183 5.00 9.14 -8.99
CA LEU A 183 4.33 10.05 -9.91
C LEU A 183 3.57 11.17 -9.15
N GLY A 184 4.21 11.75 -8.13
CA GLY A 184 3.58 12.70 -7.20
C GLY A 184 3.13 14.03 -7.82
N ASP A 185 3.54 14.34 -9.05
CA ASP A 185 3.14 15.56 -9.78
C ASP A 185 1.70 15.54 -10.32
N ILE A 186 1.07 14.36 -10.37
CA ILE A 186 -0.32 14.19 -10.83
C ILE A 186 -1.22 13.58 -9.74
N PRO A 187 -1.26 14.16 -8.52
CA PRO A 187 -1.82 13.51 -7.35
C PRO A 187 -3.32 13.23 -7.47
N HIS A 188 -4.10 14.15 -8.06
CA HIS A 188 -5.55 13.97 -8.20
C HIS A 188 -5.93 12.77 -9.07
N THR A 189 -5.22 12.57 -10.18
CA THR A 189 -5.42 11.43 -11.07
C THR A 189 -5.07 10.13 -10.36
N LEU A 190 -3.94 10.09 -9.64
CA LEU A 190 -3.48 8.88 -8.96
C LEU A 190 -4.29 8.55 -7.72
N LEU A 191 -4.78 9.54 -6.99
CA LEU A 191 -5.75 9.34 -5.93
C LEU A 191 -7.04 8.74 -6.47
N SER A 192 -7.54 9.24 -7.61
CA SER A 192 -8.74 8.67 -8.24
C SER A 192 -8.52 7.21 -8.67
N TYR A 193 -7.34 6.89 -9.19
CA TYR A 193 -6.95 5.52 -9.51
C TYR A 193 -6.87 4.61 -8.26
N PHE A 194 -6.24 5.09 -7.19
CA PHE A 194 -6.17 4.36 -5.91
C PHE A 194 -7.55 4.19 -5.27
N ASP A 195 -8.39 5.21 -5.32
CA ASP A 195 -9.76 5.16 -4.84
C ASP A 195 -10.57 4.09 -5.59
N ALA A 196 -10.34 3.93 -6.90
CA ALA A 196 -11.01 2.89 -7.69
C ALA A 196 -10.60 1.47 -7.28
N ILE A 197 -9.33 1.26 -6.89
CA ILE A 197 -8.87 -0.04 -6.33
C ILE A 197 -9.57 -0.32 -5.00
N VAL A 198 -9.68 0.71 -4.15
CA VAL A 198 -10.34 0.64 -2.83
C VAL A 198 -11.82 0.33 -3.00
N GLU A 199 -12.50 1.00 -3.92
CA GLU A 199 -13.95 0.88 -4.15
C GLU A 199 -14.38 -0.56 -4.45
N VAL A 200 -13.55 -1.31 -5.17
CA VAL A 200 -13.82 -2.71 -5.56
C VAL A 200 -13.14 -3.75 -4.67
N SER A 201 -12.52 -3.32 -3.58
CA SER A 201 -11.94 -4.22 -2.56
C SER A 201 -13.00 -4.70 -1.58
N ARG A 202 -12.79 -5.86 -0.98
CA ARG A 202 -13.71 -6.45 0.01
C ARG A 202 -13.01 -7.31 1.04
N PHE A 203 -13.68 -7.60 2.14
CA PHE A 203 -13.26 -8.65 3.07
C PHE A 203 -13.88 -9.99 2.66
N ASP A 204 -13.03 -10.98 2.37
CA ASP A 204 -13.45 -12.37 2.19
C ASP A 204 -13.30 -13.14 3.51
N THR A 205 -14.24 -14.04 3.78
CA THR A 205 -14.09 -15.00 4.88
C THR A 205 -13.29 -16.19 4.37
N PRO A 206 -12.20 -16.59 5.02
CA PRO A 206 -11.42 -17.74 4.59
C PRO A 206 -12.29 -19.00 4.57
N VAL A 207 -12.39 -19.65 3.41
CA VAL A 207 -13.04 -20.96 3.28
C VAL A 207 -12.09 -21.98 3.88
N GLU A 208 -12.51 -22.71 4.92
CA GLU A 208 -11.74 -23.86 5.46
C GLU A 208 -11.38 -24.79 4.29
N ARG A 209 -10.07 -24.99 4.04
CA ARG A 209 -9.56 -26.03 3.14
C ARG A 209 -9.09 -27.23 3.93
#